data_AF-A0A929GYZ1-F1
#
_entry.id   AF-A0A929GYZ1-F1
#
_cell.length_a   1.000
_cell.length_b   1.000
_cell.length_c   1.000
_cell.angle_alpha   90.00
_cell.angle_beta   90.00
_cell.angle_gamma   90.00
#
_symmetry.space_group_name_H-M   'P 1'
#
loop_
_entity.id
_entity.type
_entity.pdbx_description
1 polymer ?
#
loop_
_entity_poly.entity_id
_entity_poly.type
_entity_poly.pdbx_seq_one_letter_code
_entity_poly.pdbx_strand_id
1 'polypeptide(L)'
;SVLAFPLLMRYQPVVKAAPGVELRLVDEPGLLEGVVKSCQAAAEVRECQYEPLGWADAQTLVYRQWCGGRYEMGVWHPGDPQPLQAYHLDTDEVSPFDGDVDALSQETCARSDCVLPALAARKQFEQGYYPGEYGGAFVSPDGRWVAFTAEHIYGPEDLLVISSE
;
A
#
# COMPACT_ATOMS: atom_id res chain seq x y z
N SER A 1 -39.20 -7.90 -4.73
CA SER A 1 -38.12 -8.20 -3.77
C SER A 1 -37.00 -7.21 -3.97
N VAL A 2 -36.50 -6.66 -2.88
CA VAL A 2 -35.59 -5.50 -2.84
C VAL A 2 -34.18 -5.91 -3.29
N LEU A 3 -33.63 -5.16 -4.27
CA LEU A 3 -32.22 -5.18 -4.66
C LEU A 3 -31.38 -4.65 -3.49
N ALA A 4 -30.76 -5.56 -2.73
CA ALA A 4 -29.86 -5.26 -1.62
C ALA A 4 -28.41 -5.68 -1.95
N PHE A 5 -27.93 -5.35 -3.15
CA PHE A 5 -26.56 -5.61 -3.58
C PHE A 5 -26.01 -4.35 -4.25
N PRO A 6 -25.30 -3.49 -3.49
CA PRO A 6 -23.85 -3.38 -3.73
C PRO A 6 -22.99 -3.15 -2.46
N LEU A 7 -23.54 -3.27 -1.25
CA LEU A 7 -22.87 -2.82 -0.01
C LEU A 7 -21.80 -3.77 0.59
N LEU A 8 -21.53 -4.94 -0.03
CA LEU A 8 -20.80 -6.03 0.65
C LEU A 8 -19.39 -6.34 0.12
N MET A 9 -18.86 -5.62 -0.86
CA MET A 9 -17.48 -5.86 -1.33
C MET A 9 -16.62 -4.62 -1.09
N ARG A 10 -16.26 -4.42 0.19
CA ARG A 10 -15.12 -3.56 0.53
C ARG A 10 -13.85 -4.37 0.32
N TYR A 11 -12.95 -3.84 -0.51
CA TYR A 11 -11.62 -4.42 -0.71
C TYR A 11 -10.92 -4.53 0.65
N GLN A 12 -10.24 -5.66 0.88
CA GLN A 12 -9.41 -5.87 2.06
C GLN A 12 -7.99 -6.15 1.61
N PRO A 13 -6.99 -5.43 2.16
CA PRO A 13 -5.60 -5.70 1.84
C PRO A 13 -5.19 -7.10 2.29
N VAL A 14 -4.12 -7.63 1.70
CA VAL A 14 -3.58 -8.98 2.00
C VAL A 14 -3.16 -9.15 3.46
N VAL A 15 -2.96 -8.05 4.19
CA VAL A 15 -2.59 -8.04 5.61
C VAL A 15 -3.66 -7.41 6.48
N LYS A 16 -3.62 -7.75 7.77
CA LYS A 16 -4.47 -7.17 8.81
C LYS A 16 -3.58 -6.65 9.94
N ALA A 17 -3.96 -5.50 10.49
CA ALA A 17 -3.32 -4.95 11.68
C ALA A 17 -3.51 -5.86 12.89
N ALA A 18 -2.54 -5.88 13.80
CA ALA A 18 -2.72 -6.44 15.14
C ALA A 18 -3.78 -5.63 15.93
N PRO A 19 -4.39 -6.21 16.99
CA PRO A 19 -5.33 -5.46 17.81
C PRO A 19 -4.69 -4.20 18.40
N GLY A 20 -5.34 -3.04 18.25
CA GLY A 20 -4.83 -1.76 18.77
C GLY A 20 -3.91 -1.01 17.79
N VAL A 21 -3.50 -1.66 16.70
CA VAL A 21 -2.71 -1.06 15.62
C VAL A 21 -3.64 -0.55 14.53
N GLU A 22 -3.31 0.63 14.01
CA GLU A 22 -4.00 1.22 12.87
C GLU A 22 -3.31 0.84 11.56
N LEU A 23 -4.08 0.42 10.55
CA LEU A 23 -3.58 0.13 9.21
C LEU A 23 -4.47 0.83 8.19
N ARG A 24 -3.84 1.55 7.26
CA ARG A 24 -4.47 2.34 6.22
C ARG A 24 -4.02 1.89 4.84
N LEU A 25 -4.92 2.01 3.86
CA LEU A 25 -4.63 1.81 2.44
C LEU A 25 -4.49 3.19 1.78
N VAL A 26 -3.34 3.44 1.17
CA VAL A 26 -2.91 4.77 0.67
C VAL A 26 -3.69 5.23 -0.56
N ASP A 27 -4.32 4.30 -1.26
CA ASP A 27 -5.20 4.56 -2.40
C ASP A 27 -6.44 3.67 -2.24
N GLU A 28 -7.28 4.03 -1.27
CA GLU A 28 -8.59 3.40 -1.11
C GLU A 28 -9.44 3.77 -2.35
N PRO A 29 -9.81 2.78 -3.18
CA PRO A 29 -10.66 3.07 -4.32
C PRO A 29 -12.01 3.62 -3.82
N GLY A 30 -12.49 4.72 -4.41
CA GLY A 30 -13.80 5.28 -4.06
C GLY A 30 -14.94 4.26 -4.25
N LEU A 31 -16.11 4.45 -3.66
CA LEU A 31 -17.21 3.44 -3.65
C LEU A 31 -17.58 2.80 -5.01
N LEU A 32 -17.40 3.52 -6.12
CA LEU A 32 -17.60 2.98 -7.47
C LEU A 32 -16.35 2.28 -8.03
N GLU A 33 -15.16 2.78 -7.72
CA GLU A 33 -13.88 2.15 -8.05
C GLU A 33 -13.61 0.91 -7.19
N GLY A 34 -14.16 0.82 -5.98
CA GLY A 34 -14.02 -0.34 -5.09
C GLY A 34 -14.72 -1.58 -5.65
N VAL A 35 -15.79 -1.40 -6.44
CA VAL A 35 -16.42 -2.47 -7.22
C VAL A 35 -15.49 -2.92 -8.36
N VAL A 36 -14.79 -1.98 -9.00
CA VAL A 36 -13.82 -2.26 -10.07
C VAL A 36 -12.59 -2.98 -9.51
N LYS A 37 -12.00 -2.51 -8.40
CA LYS A 37 -10.86 -3.14 -7.71
C LYS A 37 -11.22 -4.52 -7.14
N SER A 38 -12.44 -4.70 -6.64
CA SER A 38 -12.94 -6.03 -6.23
C SER A 38 -13.11 -6.98 -7.41
N CYS A 39 -13.57 -6.48 -8.57
CA CYS A 39 -13.64 -7.26 -9.80
C CYS A 39 -12.25 -7.52 -10.41
N GLN A 40 -11.31 -6.58 -10.30
CA GLN A 40 -9.91 -6.74 -10.72
C GLN A 40 -9.17 -7.73 -9.82
N ALA A 41 -9.38 -7.70 -8.50
CA ALA A 41 -8.88 -8.71 -7.58
C ALA A 41 -9.49 -10.09 -7.85
N ALA A 42 -10.78 -10.15 -8.22
CA ALA A 42 -11.44 -11.38 -8.67
C ALA A 42 -11.01 -11.83 -10.10
N ALA A 43 -10.41 -10.92 -10.88
CA ALA A 43 -9.93 -11.16 -12.24
C ALA A 43 -8.38 -11.15 -12.34
N GLU A 44 -7.67 -11.14 -11.20
CA GLU A 44 -6.20 -11.17 -11.11
C GLU A 44 -5.50 -10.06 -11.93
N VAL A 45 -6.11 -8.88 -12.08
CA VAL A 45 -5.53 -7.77 -12.85
C VAL A 45 -4.51 -7.03 -11.98
N ARG A 46 -3.23 -7.22 -12.29
CA ARG A 46 -2.10 -6.44 -11.77
C ARG A 46 -2.01 -5.10 -12.51
N GLU A 47 -2.66 -4.06 -12.00
CA GLU A 47 -2.66 -2.76 -12.71
C GLU A 47 -1.39 -1.96 -12.46
N CYS A 48 -0.97 -1.78 -11.20
CA CYS A 48 0.20 -0.96 -10.88
C CYS A 48 0.99 -1.53 -9.68
N GLN A 49 2.31 -1.34 -9.70
CA GLN A 49 3.16 -1.49 -8.50
C GLN A 49 3.43 -0.13 -7.88
N TYR A 50 3.64 -0.11 -6.57
CA TYR A 50 3.87 1.11 -5.80
C TYR A 50 5.36 1.24 -5.45
N GLU A 51 5.89 2.43 -5.68
CA GLU A 51 7.22 2.85 -5.24
C GLU A 51 7.03 3.92 -4.15
N PRO A 52 7.14 3.54 -2.85
CA PRO A 52 7.24 4.53 -1.79
C PRO A 52 8.56 5.27 -1.94
N LEU A 53 8.52 6.60 -1.93
CA LEU A 53 9.70 7.46 -2.11
C LEU A 53 10.18 8.07 -0.79
N GLY A 54 9.33 8.08 0.23
CA GLY A 54 9.63 8.60 1.55
C GLY A 54 8.54 9.53 2.06
N TRP A 55 8.85 10.25 3.13
CA TRP A 55 7.90 11.11 3.83
C TRP A 55 8.27 12.58 3.63
N ALA A 56 7.33 13.39 3.18
CA ALA A 56 7.52 14.84 3.08
C ALA A 56 7.52 15.49 4.49
N ASP A 57 6.75 14.92 5.39
CA ASP A 57 6.67 15.27 6.80
C ASP A 57 6.11 14.08 7.61
N ALA A 58 5.80 14.30 8.90
CA ALA A 58 5.27 13.27 9.79
C ALA A 58 3.94 12.63 9.33
N GLN A 59 3.17 13.29 8.46
CA GLN A 59 1.81 12.88 8.08
C GLN A 59 1.62 12.69 6.57
N THR A 60 2.64 12.99 5.75
CA THR A 60 2.52 12.99 4.29
C THR A 60 3.50 12.00 3.66
N LEU A 61 2.96 10.89 3.15
CA LEU A 61 3.72 9.88 2.40
C LEU A 61 3.76 10.27 0.93
N VAL A 62 4.94 10.25 0.32
CA VAL A 62 5.12 10.46 -1.12
C VAL A 62 5.45 9.15 -1.81
N TYR A 63 4.79 8.89 -2.93
CA TYR A 63 4.94 7.66 -3.70
C TYR A 63 4.75 7.87 -5.20
N ARG A 64 5.11 6.84 -5.97
CA ARG A 64 4.85 6.72 -7.40
C ARG A 64 4.18 5.38 -7.70
N GLN A 65 3.30 5.37 -8.69
CA GLN A 65 2.78 4.13 -9.28
C GLN A 65 3.51 3.81 -10.59
N TRP A 66 3.75 2.52 -10.83
CA TRP A 66 4.29 1.98 -12.07
C TRP A 66 3.24 1.06 -12.70
N CYS A 67 2.41 1.62 -13.58
CA CYS A 67 1.28 0.88 -14.15
C CYS A 67 1.73 0.01 -15.33
N GLY A 68 1.29 -1.24 -15.36
CA GLY A 68 1.83 -2.29 -16.23
C GLY A 68 3.20 -2.82 -15.81
N GLY A 69 3.78 -2.28 -14.72
CA GLY A 69 5.02 -2.76 -14.13
C GLY A 69 4.81 -4.05 -13.35
N ARG A 70 5.80 -4.94 -13.39
CA ARG A 70 5.75 -6.20 -12.62
C ARG A 70 7.13 -6.71 -12.24
N TYR A 71 7.21 -7.25 -11.04
CA TYR A 71 8.39 -7.93 -10.52
C TYR A 71 8.18 -9.44 -10.60
N GLU A 72 8.91 -10.11 -11.50
CA GLU A 72 8.73 -11.54 -11.78
C GLU A 72 10.08 -12.24 -11.72
N MET A 73 10.15 -13.33 -10.94
CA MET A 73 11.36 -14.19 -10.86
C MET A 73 12.65 -13.42 -10.51
N GLY A 74 12.54 -12.37 -9.69
CA GLY A 74 13.68 -11.54 -9.29
C GLY A 74 14.10 -10.49 -10.32
N VAL A 75 13.25 -10.23 -11.33
CA VAL A 75 13.50 -9.26 -12.39
C VAL A 75 12.39 -8.22 -12.40
N TRP A 76 12.79 -6.95 -12.38
CA TRP A 76 11.89 -5.82 -12.57
C TRP A 76 11.63 -5.58 -14.06
N HIS A 77 10.36 -5.59 -14.44
CA HIS A 77 9.87 -5.16 -15.74
C HIS A 77 9.13 -3.84 -15.56
N PRO A 78 9.78 -2.69 -15.82
CA PRO A 78 9.14 -1.40 -15.64
C PRO A 78 7.98 -1.24 -16.62
N GLY A 79 6.86 -0.78 -16.09
CA GLY A 79 5.75 -0.25 -16.88
C GLY A 79 5.89 1.26 -17.05
N ASP A 80 4.76 1.95 -17.15
CA ASP A 80 4.71 3.40 -17.29
C ASP A 80 4.69 4.08 -15.91
N PRO A 81 5.69 4.93 -15.61
CA PRO A 81 5.70 5.69 -14.36
C PRO A 81 4.58 6.74 -14.38
N GLN A 82 3.79 6.76 -13.32
CA GLN A 82 2.77 7.79 -13.09
C GLN A 82 3.39 9.03 -12.40
N PRO A 83 2.71 10.19 -12.44
CA PRO A 83 3.12 11.36 -11.67
C PRO A 83 3.21 11.06 -10.17
N LEU A 84 4.09 11.79 -9.47
CA LEU A 84 4.25 11.67 -8.02
C LEU A 84 2.96 12.06 -7.30
N GLN A 85 2.64 11.29 -6.26
CA GLN A 85 1.47 11.52 -5.41
C GLN A 85 1.92 11.69 -3.96
N ALA A 86 1.18 12.50 -3.23
CA ALA A 86 1.25 12.68 -1.78
C ALA A 86 -0.05 12.16 -1.17
N TYR A 87 0.07 11.30 -0.17
CA TYR A 87 -1.03 10.82 0.64
C TYR A 87 -0.95 11.40 2.04
N HIS A 88 -2.03 12.03 2.46
CA HIS A 88 -2.16 12.76 3.72
C HIS A 88 -2.92 11.91 4.74
N LEU A 89 -2.24 11.54 5.84
CA LEU A 89 -2.81 10.67 6.88
C LEU A 89 -3.92 11.35 7.69
N ASP A 90 -4.00 12.66 7.75
CA ASP A 90 -5.05 13.34 8.50
C ASP A 90 -6.38 13.41 7.74
N THR A 91 -6.34 13.45 6.41
CA THR A 91 -7.53 13.60 5.54
C THR A 91 -7.86 12.35 4.72
N ASP A 92 -6.96 11.38 4.65
CA ASP A 92 -7.01 10.25 3.71
C ASP A 92 -7.08 10.69 2.23
N GLU A 93 -6.59 11.90 1.91
CA GLU A 93 -6.57 12.43 0.55
C GLU A 93 -5.27 12.11 -0.16
N VAL A 94 -5.39 11.82 -1.46
CA VAL A 94 -4.27 11.72 -2.40
C VAL A 94 -4.28 12.96 -3.30
N SER A 95 -3.11 13.60 -3.45
CA SER A 95 -2.93 14.74 -4.32
C SER A 95 -1.60 14.66 -5.08
N PRO A 96 -1.45 15.35 -6.23
CA PRO A 96 -0.16 15.44 -6.91
C PRO A 96 0.92 16.06 -6.01
N PHE A 97 2.14 15.52 -6.07
CA PHE A 97 3.29 16.05 -5.35
C PHE A 97 4.24 16.80 -6.28
N ASP A 98 4.33 18.11 -6.09
CA ASP A 98 5.24 19.01 -6.83
C ASP A 98 6.46 19.47 -5.97
N GLY A 99 6.68 18.84 -4.81
CA GLY A 99 7.77 19.16 -3.90
C GLY A 99 9.12 18.55 -4.32
N ASP A 100 10.15 18.82 -3.51
CA ASP A 100 11.49 18.29 -3.73
C ASP A 100 11.61 16.85 -3.20
N VAL A 101 11.90 15.91 -4.10
CA VAL A 101 12.07 14.48 -3.78
C VAL A 101 13.33 14.23 -2.95
N ASP A 102 14.39 15.03 -3.16
CA ASP A 102 15.64 14.90 -2.42
C ASP A 102 15.50 15.39 -0.97
N ALA A 103 14.43 16.12 -0.66
CA ALA A 103 14.10 16.60 0.67
C ALA A 103 13.25 15.60 1.49
N LEU A 104 12.80 14.50 0.90
CA LEU A 104 11.98 13.51 1.60
C LEU A 104 12.80 12.77 2.66
N SER A 105 12.18 12.49 3.81
CA SER A 105 12.74 11.54 4.77
C SER A 105 12.64 10.13 4.20
N GLN A 106 13.80 9.50 4.04
CA GLN A 106 13.94 8.12 3.55
C GLN A 106 14.43 7.18 4.66
N GLU A 107 14.09 7.48 5.92
CA GLU A 107 14.40 6.56 7.02
C GLU A 107 13.68 5.22 6.80
N THR A 108 14.44 4.13 6.83
CA THR A 108 13.91 2.79 6.60
C THR A 108 14.09 1.89 7.80
N CYS A 109 13.26 0.86 7.91
CA CYS A 109 13.39 -0.19 8.91
C CYS A 109 13.29 -1.58 8.27
N ALA A 110 13.89 -2.58 8.93
CA ALA A 110 13.67 -3.96 8.53
C ALA A 110 12.22 -4.34 8.83
N ARG A 111 11.53 -4.92 7.83
CA ARG A 111 10.11 -5.30 7.97
C ARG A 111 9.86 -6.24 9.15
N SER A 112 10.82 -7.11 9.48
CA SER A 112 10.77 -7.98 10.65
C SER A 112 10.64 -7.24 11.97
N ASP A 113 11.11 -5.99 12.01
CA ASP A 113 11.28 -5.24 13.23
C ASP A 113 10.15 -4.21 13.39
N CYS A 114 9.70 -3.60 12.29
CA CYS A 114 8.71 -2.51 12.33
C CYS A 114 7.34 -2.84 11.71
N VAL A 115 7.25 -3.81 10.79
CA VAL A 115 5.99 -4.15 10.11
C VAL A 115 5.40 -5.44 10.69
N LEU A 116 6.15 -6.54 10.68
CA LEU A 116 5.64 -7.86 11.08
C LEU A 116 5.08 -7.90 12.51
N PRO A 117 5.69 -7.24 13.52
CA PRO A 117 5.15 -7.25 14.88
C PRO A 117 3.80 -6.53 15.00
N ALA A 118 3.55 -5.55 14.13
CA ALA A 118 2.34 -4.74 14.10
C ALA A 118 1.19 -5.41 13.29
N LEU A 119 1.46 -6.55 12.64
CA LEU A 119 0.44 -7.31 11.91
C LEU A 119 -0.20 -8.39 12.78
N ALA A 120 -1.48 -8.68 12.52
CA ALA A 120 -2.16 -9.80 13.15
C ALA A 120 -1.49 -11.12 12.81
N ALA A 121 -1.45 -12.03 13.79
CA ALA A 121 -0.96 -13.38 13.59
C ALA A 121 -1.71 -14.06 12.43
N ARG A 122 -0.95 -14.52 11.45
CA ARG A 122 -1.49 -15.21 10.27
C ARG A 122 -1.97 -16.61 10.61
N LYS A 123 -3.01 -17.06 9.92
CA LYS A 123 -3.34 -18.49 9.91
C LYS A 123 -2.27 -19.24 9.10
N GLN A 124 -2.02 -20.49 9.47
CA GLN A 124 -0.94 -21.34 8.94
C GLN A 124 -0.96 -21.59 7.41
N PHE A 125 -2.03 -21.17 6.72
CA PHE A 125 -2.21 -21.28 5.26
C PHE A 125 -2.41 -19.93 4.56
N GLU A 126 -2.38 -18.81 5.28
CA GLU A 126 -2.31 -17.48 4.67
C GLU A 126 -0.87 -17.29 4.20
N GLN A 127 -0.65 -17.63 2.93
CA GLN A 127 0.66 -17.45 2.30
C GLN A 127 1.05 -15.97 2.39
N GLY A 128 2.34 -15.71 2.65
CA GLY A 128 2.83 -14.36 2.92
C GLY A 128 2.66 -13.42 1.72
N TYR A 129 2.53 -12.12 1.99
CA TYR A 129 2.78 -11.13 0.95
C TYR A 129 4.26 -11.18 0.58
N TYR A 130 4.54 -10.94 -0.69
CA TYR A 130 5.88 -10.64 -1.16
C TYR A 130 5.88 -9.17 -1.54
N PRO A 131 6.82 -8.36 -1.05
CA PRO A 131 7.03 -7.07 -1.69
C PRO A 131 7.53 -7.28 -3.13
N GLY A 132 7.08 -6.43 -4.06
CA GLY A 132 7.67 -6.32 -5.39
C GLY A 132 9.07 -5.70 -5.37
N GLU A 133 9.43 -4.99 -6.44
CA GLU A 133 10.73 -4.30 -6.56
C GLU A 133 10.98 -3.33 -5.39
N TYR A 134 9.96 -2.58 -4.99
CA TYR A 134 10.07 -1.50 -4.00
C TYR A 134 9.67 -1.94 -2.60
N GLY A 135 10.25 -3.05 -2.14
CA GLY A 135 9.85 -3.72 -0.90
C GLY A 135 10.23 -3.08 0.43
N GLY A 136 10.90 -1.93 0.39
CA GLY A 136 11.35 -1.19 1.57
C GLY A 136 10.18 -0.76 2.47
N ALA A 137 10.46 -0.68 3.77
CA ALA A 137 9.55 -0.06 4.74
C ALA A 137 10.13 1.28 5.17
N PHE A 138 9.32 2.34 5.09
CA PHE A 138 9.74 3.72 5.33
C PHE A 138 9.07 4.27 6.59
N VAL A 139 9.87 4.78 7.53
CA VAL A 139 9.42 5.30 8.81
C VAL A 139 9.17 6.81 8.68
N SER A 140 8.04 7.27 9.21
CA SER A 140 7.71 8.70 9.26
C SER A 140 8.72 9.45 10.16
N PRO A 141 8.97 10.75 9.92
CA PRO A 141 9.90 11.54 10.72
C PRO A 141 9.62 11.57 12.24
N ASP A 142 8.37 11.37 12.65
CA ASP A 142 7.99 11.28 14.07
C ASP A 142 8.04 9.85 14.63
N GLY A 143 8.39 8.87 13.80
CA GLY A 143 8.50 7.46 14.16
C GLY A 143 7.17 6.78 14.46
N ARG A 144 6.03 7.40 14.13
CA ARG A 144 4.68 6.89 14.46
C ARG A 144 4.01 6.09 13.35
N TRP A 145 4.53 6.18 12.13
CA TRP A 145 3.95 5.53 10.97
C TRP A 145 5.02 4.83 10.15
N VAL A 146 4.65 3.70 9.56
CA VAL A 146 5.51 2.92 8.68
C VAL A 146 4.76 2.64 7.39
N ALA A 147 5.29 3.12 6.26
CA ALA A 147 4.77 2.82 4.93
C ALA A 147 5.45 1.58 4.35
N PHE A 148 4.69 0.70 3.72
CA PHE A 148 5.21 -0.52 3.10
C PHE A 148 4.29 -1.03 1.99
N THR A 149 4.85 -1.79 1.03
CA THR A 149 4.05 -2.49 0.02
C THR A 149 3.72 -3.92 0.43
N ALA A 150 2.58 -4.43 0.01
CA ALA A 150 2.20 -5.83 0.21
C ALA A 150 1.46 -6.37 -1.02
N GLU A 151 2.04 -7.37 -1.70
CA GLU A 151 1.41 -8.01 -2.86
C GLU A 151 0.65 -9.28 -2.47
N HIS A 152 -0.51 -9.47 -3.10
CA HIS A 152 -1.17 -10.76 -3.18
C HIS A 152 -0.42 -11.68 -4.17
N ILE A 153 -0.27 -12.98 -3.87
CA ILE A 153 0.51 -13.93 -4.69
C ILE A 153 0.09 -14.00 -6.17
N TYR A 154 -1.20 -13.78 -6.43
CA TYR A 154 -1.77 -13.68 -7.78
C TYR A 154 -2.64 -12.43 -7.93
N GLY A 155 -2.31 -11.33 -7.26
CA GLY A 155 -3.18 -10.16 -7.20
C GLY A 155 -2.45 -8.82 -7.15
N PRO A 156 -3.16 -7.75 -6.81
CA PRO A 156 -2.60 -6.41 -6.78
C PRO A 156 -1.55 -6.25 -5.66
N GLU A 157 -0.66 -5.28 -5.84
CA GLU A 157 0.16 -4.74 -4.77
C GLU A 157 -0.59 -3.59 -4.09
N ASP A 158 -0.63 -3.61 -2.76
CA ASP A 158 -1.13 -2.50 -1.96
C ASP A 158 0.02 -1.67 -1.41
N LEU A 159 -0.16 -0.35 -1.38
CA LEU A 159 0.64 0.54 -0.54
C LEU A 159 -0.13 0.82 0.75
N LEU A 160 0.51 0.49 1.87
CA LEU A 160 -0.10 0.52 3.19
C LEU A 160 0.70 1.41 4.13
N VAL A 161 0.00 2.02 5.09
CA VAL A 161 0.62 2.70 6.23
C VAL A 161 0.10 2.06 7.51
N ILE A 162 1.01 1.72 8.42
CA ILE A 162 0.69 1.13 9.72
C ILE A 162 1.26 1.96 10.86
N SER A 163 0.52 2.09 11.95
CA SER A 163 1.02 2.77 13.15
C SER A 163 2.09 1.93 13.83
N SER A 164 3.21 2.55 14.22
CA SER A 164 4.15 1.98 15.19
C SER A 164 3.67 2.31 16.60
N GLU A 165 3.58 1.28 17.45
CA GLU A 165 3.25 1.43 18.87
C GLU A 165 4.32 2.22 19.65
#